data_AF-A0A2N5AFJ6-F1
#
_entry.id   AF-A0A2N5AFJ6-F1
#
_cell.length_a   1.000
_cell.length_b   1.000
_cell.length_c   1.000
_cell.angle_alpha   90.00
_cell.angle_beta   90.00
_cell.angle_gamma   90.00
#
_symmetry.space_group_name_H-M   'P 1'
#
loop_
_entity.id
_entity.type
_entity.pdbx_description
1 polymer ?
#
loop_
_entity_poly.entity_id
_entity_poly.type
_entity_poly.pdbx_seq_one_letter_code
_entity_poly.pdbx_strand_id
1 'polypeptide(L)' 'LENMLALSRMGVAMVPPMPAYYNHPETVDDITNHIVTRVLDQFGLDYHKARRWNGLRTAEQFAQEIE' A
#
# COMPACT_ATOMS: atom_id res chain seq x y z
N LEU A 1 3.69 17.01 13.67
CA LEU A 1 3.96 15.57 13.94
C LEU A 1 3.56 15.15 15.34
N GLU A 2 3.64 16.04 16.34
CA GLU A 2 3.27 15.75 17.75
C GLU A 2 1.88 15.09 17.89
N ASN A 3 0.85 15.62 17.23
CA ASN A 3 -0.50 15.02 17.27
C ASN A 3 -0.53 13.57 16.76
N MET A 4 0.13 13.30 15.63
CA MET A 4 0.19 11.96 15.06
C MET A 4 0.99 11.00 15.94
N LEU A 5 2.08 11.48 16.55
CA LEU A 5 2.89 10.71 17.50
C LEU A 5 2.10 10.38 18.78
N ALA A 6 1.34 11.35 19.30
CA ALA A 6 0.49 11.14 20.48
C ALA A 6 -0.56 10.06 20.21
N LEU A 7 -1.26 10.13 19.08
CA LEU A 7 -2.25 9.12 18.67
C LEU A 7 -1.62 7.74 18.47
N SER A 8 -0.47 7.67 17.79
CA SER A 8 0.25 6.41 17.57
C SER A 8 0.66 5.73 18.88
N ARG A 9 1.09 6.51 19.89
CA ARG A 9 1.37 5.99 21.24
C ARG A 9 0.14 5.46 21.98
N MET A 10 -1.06 5.92 21.61
CA MET A 10 -2.35 5.42 22.12
C MET A 10 -2.86 4.18 21.35
N GLY A 11 -2.09 3.66 20.39
CA GLY A 11 -2.45 2.50 19.60
C GLY A 11 -3.23 2.81 18.32
N VAL A 12 -3.34 4.09 17.91
CA VAL A 12 -3.98 4.45 16.65
C VAL A 12 -3.06 4.10 15.47
N ALA A 13 -3.60 3.36 14.50
CA ALA A 13 -2.93 3.12 13.23
C ALA A 13 -3.00 4.37 12.33
N MET A 14 -1.84 4.93 11.99
CA MET A 14 -1.74 6.04 11.06
C MET A 14 -1.54 5.51 9.64
N VAL A 15 -2.52 5.72 8.76
CA VAL A 15 -2.47 5.26 7.36
C VAL A 15 -2.52 6.47 6.43
N PRO A 16 -1.40 7.18 6.21
CA PRO A 16 -1.37 8.28 5.26
C PRO A 16 -1.60 7.75 3.83
N PRO A 17 -2.34 8.48 2.97
CA PRO A 17 -2.61 8.08 1.58
C PRO A 17 -1.37 8.28 0.69
N MET A 18 -0.35 7.45 0.91
CA MET A 18 0.91 7.49 0.17
C MET A 18 0.85 6.54 -1.03
N PRO A 19 1.05 7.02 -2.27
CA PRO A 19 1.07 6.15 -3.45
C PRO A 19 2.23 5.15 -3.41
N ALA A 20 1.93 3.88 -3.71
CA ALA A 20 2.92 2.81 -3.79
C ALA A 20 3.48 2.68 -5.21
N TYR A 21 4.38 3.59 -5.61
CA TYR A 21 4.95 3.62 -6.96
C TYR A 21 5.74 2.37 -7.36
N TYR A 22 6.22 1.58 -6.40
CA TYR A 22 6.87 0.28 -6.67
C TYR A 22 5.91 -0.75 -7.31
N ASN A 23 4.60 -0.50 -7.28
CA ASN A 23 3.62 -1.33 -7.97
C ASN A 23 3.38 -0.91 -9.43
N HIS A 24 4.06 0.15 -9.90
CA HIS A 24 3.87 0.74 -11.23
C HIS A 24 2.38 0.99 -11.55
N PRO A 25 1.66 1.80 -10.74
CA PRO A 25 0.25 2.09 -11.00
C PRO A 25 0.10 2.81 -12.35
N GLU A 26 -0.87 2.38 -13.17
CA GLU A 26 -1.15 2.99 -14.47
C GLU A 26 -2.26 4.03 -14.38
N THR A 27 -3.12 3.91 -13.36
CA THR A 27 -4.28 4.76 -13.16
C THR A 27 -4.35 5.31 -11.73
N VAL A 28 -5.14 6.37 -11.55
CA VAL A 28 -5.47 6.89 -10.21
C VAL A 28 -6.22 5.83 -9.39
N ASP A 29 -7.05 5.00 -10.04
CA ASP A 29 -7.79 3.93 -9.36
C ASP A 29 -6.86 2.88 -8.77
N ASP A 30 -5.71 2.59 -9.39
CA ASP A 30 -4.70 1.68 -8.83
C ASP A 30 -4.11 2.21 -7.52
N ILE A 31 -3.85 3.53 -7.46
CA ILE A 31 -3.38 4.21 -6.25
C ILE A 31 -4.45 4.14 -5.17
N THR A 32 -5.70 4.45 -5.52
CA THR A 32 -6.85 4.40 -4.61
C THR A 32 -7.06 2.99 -4.07
N ASN A 33 -7.06 1.96 -4.93
CA ASN A 33 -7.21 0.56 -4.54
C ASN A 33 -6.08 0.11 -3.61
N HIS A 34 -4.85 0.56 -3.83
CA HIS A 34 -3.75 0.27 -2.91
C HIS A 34 -4.01 0.87 -1.52
N ILE A 35 -4.39 2.15 -1.43
CA ILE A 35 -4.68 2.80 -0.15
C ILE A 35 -5.85 2.12 0.57
N VAL A 36 -6.93 1.79 -0.16
CA VAL A 36 -8.08 1.05 0.39
C VAL A 36 -7.64 -0.30 0.96
N THR A 37 -6.80 -1.04 0.23
CA THR A 37 -6.23 -2.31 0.73
C THR A 37 -5.49 -2.12 2.05
N ARG A 38 -4.63 -1.09 2.16
CA ARG A 38 -3.86 -0.81 3.39
C ARG A 38 -4.74 -0.40 4.57
N VAL A 39 -5.87 0.25 4.33
CA VAL A 39 -6.86 0.56 5.36
C VAL A 39 -7.59 -0.71 5.81
N LEU A 40 -8.06 -1.54 4.86
CA LEU A 40 -8.76 -2.80 5.16
C LEU A 40 -7.86 -3.81 5.88
N ASP A 41 -6.56 -3.83 5.57
CA ASP A 41 -5.55 -4.63 6.28
C ASP A 41 -5.54 -4.36 7.80
N GLN A 42 -5.84 -3.13 8.24
CA GLN A 42 -5.88 -2.78 9.68
C GLN A 42 -7.04 -3.46 10.41
N PHE A 43 -8.06 -3.90 9.68
CA PHE A 43 -9.24 -4.59 10.21
C PHE A 43 -9.20 -6.10 9.94
N GLY A 44 -8.12 -6.62 9.34
CA GLY A 44 -8.02 -8.03 8.95
C GLY A 44 -8.99 -8.42 7.82
N LEU A 45 -9.37 -7.45 6.98
CA LEU A 45 -10.27 -7.66 5.85
C LEU A 45 -9.47 -7.81 4.56
N ASP A 46 -9.60 -8.96 3.90
CA ASP A 46 -8.93 -9.21 2.62
C ASP A 46 -9.60 -8.45 1.47
N TYR A 47 -8.78 -7.75 0.69
CA TYR A 47 -9.19 -7.04 -0.52
C TYR A 47 -8.17 -7.27 -1.64
N HIS A 48 -8.61 -7.93 -2.71
CA HIS A 48 -7.73 -8.44 -3.77
C HIS A 48 -7.59 -7.52 -4.99
N LYS A 49 -7.98 -6.24 -4.90
CA LYS A 49 -7.88 -5.31 -6.04
C LYS A 49 -6.56 -4.54 -6.13
N ALA A 50 -5.68 -4.64 -5.13
CA ALA A 50 -4.34 -4.07 -5.21
C ALA A 50 -3.27 -5.16 -5.20
N ARG A 51 -2.17 -4.90 -5.92
CA ARG A 51 -0.98 -5.75 -5.91
C ARG A 51 -0.33 -5.69 -4.52
N ARG A 52 -0.11 -6.87 -3.93
CA ARG A 52 0.73 -7.02 -2.73
C ARG A 52 2.18 -7.27 -3.14
N TRP A 53 3.10 -6.79 -2.32
CA TRP A 53 4.51 -7.06 -2.49
C TRP A 53 4.81 -8.55 -2.24
N ASN A 54 5.41 -9.22 -3.22
CA ASN A 54 5.75 -10.65 -3.18
C ASN A 54 7.27 -10.91 -3.21
N GLY A 55 8.07 -9.94 -2.75
CA GLY A 55 9.52 -10.06 -2.67
C GLY A 55 10.26 -9.63 -3.94
N LEU A 56 11.59 -9.48 -3.80
CA LEU A 56 12.47 -8.91 -4.82
C LEU A 56 12.51 -9.75 -6.11
N ARG A 57 12.51 -11.08 -6.01
CA ARG A 57 12.51 -11.97 -7.19
C ARG A 57 11.33 -11.71 -8.12
N THR A 58 10.15 -11.51 -7.53
CA THR A 58 8.94 -11.21 -8.29
C THR A 58 9.02 -9.81 -8.92
N ALA A 59 9.61 -8.84 -8.22
CA ALA A 59 9.79 -7.49 -8.73
C ALA A 59 10.80 -7.41 -9.89
N GLU A 60 11.87 -8.20 -9.85
CA GLU A 60 12.84 -8.32 -10.95
C GLU A 60 12.19 -8.84 -12.23
N GLN A 61 11.31 -9.84 -12.13
CA GLN A 61 10.56 -10.38 -13.27
C GLN A 61 9.66 -9.32 -13.91
N PHE A 62 8.92 -8.55 -13.10
CA PHE A 62 8.08 -7.46 -13.61
C PHE A 62 8.88 -6.35 -14.28
N ALA A 63 10.04 -5.98 -13.73
CA ALA A 63 10.88 -4.96 -14.35
C ALA A 63 11.37 -5.38 -15.74
N GLN A 64 11.66 -6.68 -15.93
CA GLN A 64 12.07 -7.24 -17.22
C GLN A 64 10.92 -7.35 -18.24
N GLU A 65 9.67 -7.49 -17.79
CA GLU A 65 8.50 -7.54 -18.68
C GLU A 65 8.08 -6.16 -19.24
N ILE A 66 8.50 -5.08 -18.59
CA ILE A 66 8.17 -3.69 -18.97
C ILE A 66 9.23 -3.10 -19.92
N GLU A 67 10.41 -3.71 -20.01
CA GLU A 67 11.50 -3.38 -20.97
C GLU A 67 11.25 -3.98 -22.37
#